data_AF-A0A4Q3SF64-F1
#
_entry.id   AF-A0A4Q3SF64-F1
#
_cell.length_a   1.000
_cell.length_b   1.000
_cell.length_c   1.000
_cell.angle_alpha   90.00
_cell.angle_beta   90.00
_cell.angle_gamma   90.00
#
_symmetry.space_group_name_H-M   'P 1'
#
loop_
_entity.id
_entity.type
_entity.pdbx_description
1 polymer ?
#
loop_
_entity_poly.entity_id
_entity_poly.type
_entity_poly.pdbx_seq_one_letter_code
_entity_poly.pdbx_strand_id
1 'polypeptide(L)'
;MKKTALIFFAVLIAAVATAQRPVVADKIVAIVGDKIILKSDVYNDIQDRQRRNEPVPPNAECFIMEQILALKALVLQAEKDSIIIEDSEID
;
A
#
# COMPACT_ATOMS: atom_id res chain seq x y z
N MET A 1 53.22 5.02 -5.74
CA MET A 1 52.50 3.93 -5.06
C MET A 1 51.42 4.43 -4.09
N LYS A 2 51.69 5.42 -3.22
CA LYS A 2 50.65 5.96 -2.30
C LYS A 2 49.50 6.69 -3.02
N LYS A 3 49.80 7.50 -4.04
CA LYS A 3 48.78 8.23 -4.82
C LYS A 3 47.88 7.32 -5.67
N THR A 4 48.45 6.26 -6.23
CA THR A 4 47.71 5.26 -7.02
C THR A 4 46.77 4.42 -6.14
N ALA A 5 47.19 4.07 -4.93
CA ALA A 5 46.34 3.39 -3.95
C ALA A 5 45.17 4.26 -3.48
N LEU A 6 45.40 5.57 -3.30
CA LEU A 6 44.36 6.53 -2.91
C LEU A 6 43.28 6.71 -4.00
N ILE A 7 43.69 6.76 -5.27
CA ILE A 7 42.76 6.81 -6.40
C ILE A 7 41.94 5.52 -6.48
N PHE A 8 42.57 4.37 -6.28
CA PHE A 8 41.88 3.07 -6.30
C PHE A 8 40.83 2.96 -5.17
N PHE A 9 41.16 3.47 -3.98
CA PHE A 9 40.25 3.52 -2.84
C PHE A 9 39.07 4.49 -3.08
N ALA A 10 39.31 5.63 -3.73
CA ALA A 10 38.26 6.58 -4.08
C ALA A 10 37.29 6.02 -5.13
N VAL A 11 37.80 5.28 -6.13
CA VAL A 11 36.96 4.61 -7.14
C VAL A 11 36.09 3.51 -6.51
N LEU A 12 36.62 2.79 -5.51
CA LEU A 12 35.85 1.77 -4.79
C LEU A 12 34.69 2.38 -3.98
N ILE A 13 34.90 3.54 -3.37
CA ILE A 13 33.84 4.25 -2.62
C ILE A 13 32.76 4.79 -3.57
N ALA A 14 33.14 5.30 -4.75
CA ALA A 14 32.19 5.78 -5.74
C ALA A 14 31.29 4.65 -6.30
N ALA A 15 31.79 3.41 -6.37
CA ALA A 15 31.03 2.25 -6.82
C ALA A 15 29.89 1.85 -5.85
N VAL A 16 29.96 2.24 -4.57
CA VAL A 16 28.94 1.95 -3.55
C VAL A 16 27.90 3.07 -3.39
N ALA A 17 28.08 4.20 -4.10
CA ALA A 17 27.23 5.39 -3.94
C ALA A 17 25.85 5.30 -4.60
N THR A 18 25.47 4.16 -5.19
CA THR A 18 24.15 3.94 -5.81
C THR A 18 23.13 3.41 -4.80
N ALA A 19 22.84 4.17 -3.74
CA ALA A 19 21.93 3.75 -2.67
C ALA A 19 20.53 4.40 -2.73
N GLN A 20 20.28 5.31 -3.69
CA GLN A 20 18.97 5.94 -3.84
C GLN A 20 18.00 4.95 -4.49
N ARG A 21 17.37 4.10 -3.67
CA ARG A 21 16.22 3.31 -4.10
C ARG A 21 15.09 4.27 -4.44
N PRO A 22 14.43 4.15 -5.60
CA PRO A 22 13.25 4.95 -5.87
C PRO A 22 12.22 4.68 -4.78
N VAL A 23 11.69 5.74 -4.16
CA VAL A 23 10.59 5.63 -3.20
C VAL A 23 9.39 5.10 -3.97
N VAL A 24 8.94 3.89 -3.63
CA VAL A 24 7.72 3.32 -4.20
C VAL A 24 6.54 3.96 -3.48
N ALA A 25 5.92 4.95 -4.12
CA ALA A 25 4.68 5.55 -3.64
C ALA A 25 3.50 4.63 -3.97
N ASP A 26 2.57 4.51 -3.01
CA ASP A 26 1.31 3.82 -3.27
C ASP A 26 0.40 4.67 -4.17
N LYS A 27 -0.28 4.01 -5.10
CA LYS A 27 -1.13 4.69 -6.08
C LYS A 27 -2.57 4.69 -5.59
N ILE A 28 -3.27 5.81 -5.78
CA ILE A 28 -4.72 5.88 -5.60
C ILE A 28 -5.38 5.27 -6.83
N VAL A 29 -6.28 4.30 -6.62
CA VAL A 29 -6.97 3.56 -7.69
C VAL A 29 -8.44 3.96 -7.81
N ALA A 30 -9.06 4.47 -6.74
CA ALA A 30 -10.42 4.99 -6.74
C ALA A 30 -10.65 5.96 -5.57
N ILE A 31 -11.73 6.74 -5.65
CA ILE A 31 -12.15 7.71 -4.63
C ILE A 31 -13.66 7.60 -4.48
N VAL A 32 -14.15 7.56 -3.23
CA VAL A 32 -15.57 7.63 -2.88
C VAL A 32 -15.74 8.77 -1.89
N GLY A 33 -16.41 9.86 -2.27
CA GLY A 33 -16.51 11.04 -1.40
C GLY A 33 -15.13 11.60 -1.03
N ASP A 34 -14.83 11.66 0.27
CA ASP A 34 -13.52 12.04 0.82
C ASP A 34 -12.62 10.81 1.13
N LYS A 35 -13.11 9.58 0.93
CA LYS A 35 -12.33 8.36 1.20
C LYS A 35 -11.59 7.90 -0.05
N ILE A 36 -10.27 7.72 0.09
CA ILE A 36 -9.39 7.21 -0.98
C ILE A 36 -9.25 5.69 -0.90
N ILE A 37 -9.12 5.01 -2.03
CA ILE A 37 -8.78 3.59 -2.13
C ILE A 37 -7.38 3.49 -2.72
N LEU A 38 -6.49 2.83 -2.00
CA LEU A 38 -5.11 2.62 -2.43
C LEU A 38 -4.96 1.33 -3.22
N LYS A 39 -3.93 1.27 -4.07
CA LYS A 39 -3.60 0.05 -4.81
C LYS A 39 -3.28 -1.06 -3.81
N SER A 40 -2.54 -0.76 -2.75
CA SER A 40 -2.22 -1.76 -1.72
C SER A 40 -3.46 -2.33 -1.04
N ASP A 41 -4.54 -1.55 -0.83
CA ASP A 41 -5.79 -2.05 -0.21
C ASP A 41 -6.34 -3.29 -0.97
N VAL A 42 -6.34 -3.24 -2.30
CA VAL A 42 -6.87 -4.31 -3.15
C VAL A 42 -5.93 -5.51 -3.20
N TYR A 43 -4.63 -5.27 -3.45
CA TYR A 43 -3.68 -6.37 -3.63
C TYR A 43 -3.35 -7.06 -2.31
N ASN A 44 -3.34 -6.32 -1.19
CA ASN A 44 -3.16 -6.92 0.13
C ASN A 44 -4.34 -7.84 0.46
N ASP A 45 -5.59 -7.43 0.22
CA ASP A 45 -6.74 -8.33 0.46
C ASP A 45 -6.64 -9.62 -0.37
N ILE A 46 -6.26 -9.53 -1.65
CA ILE A 46 -6.02 -10.71 -2.49
C ILE A 46 -4.95 -11.62 -1.88
N GLN A 47 -3.80 -11.05 -1.51
CA GLN A 47 -2.69 -11.80 -0.92
C GLN A 47 -3.08 -12.41 0.42
N ASP A 48 -3.87 -11.72 1.22
CA ASP A 48 -4.32 -12.17 2.53
C ASP A 48 -5.25 -13.38 2.39
N ARG A 49 -6.19 -13.34 1.44
CA ARG A 49 -7.04 -14.48 1.08
C ARG A 49 -6.20 -15.68 0.63
N GLN A 50 -5.19 -15.46 -0.21
CA GLN A 50 -4.26 -16.51 -0.63
C GLN A 50 -3.51 -17.12 0.55
N ARG A 51 -3.01 -16.30 1.50
CA ARG A 51 -2.32 -16.79 2.70
C ARG A 51 -3.23 -17.62 3.61
N ARG A 52 -4.53 -17.33 3.63
CA ARG A 52 -5.54 -18.10 4.37
C ARG A 52 -6.06 -19.33 3.60
N ASN A 53 -5.54 -19.61 2.41
CA ASN A 53 -6.05 -20.64 1.48
C ASN A 53 -7.55 -20.46 1.13
N GLU A 54 -8.03 -19.21 1.12
CA GLU A 54 -9.38 -18.89 0.67
C GLU A 54 -9.46 -18.88 -0.87
N PRO A 55 -10.59 -19.30 -1.46
CA PRO A 55 -10.76 -19.28 -2.90
C PRO A 55 -10.76 -17.84 -3.42
N VAL A 56 -9.80 -17.53 -4.29
CA VAL A 56 -9.70 -16.24 -4.99
C VAL A 56 -10.42 -16.36 -6.34
N PRO A 57 -11.50 -15.61 -6.59
CA PRO A 57 -12.26 -15.73 -7.82
C PRO A 57 -11.46 -15.27 -9.05
N PRO A 58 -11.81 -15.75 -10.26
CA PRO A 58 -11.32 -15.11 -11.48
C PRO A 58 -11.79 -13.65 -11.49
N ASN A 59 -10.89 -12.72 -11.81
CA ASN A 59 -11.12 -11.27 -11.70
C ASN A 59 -11.27 -10.74 -10.26
N ALA A 60 -10.51 -11.31 -9.31
CA ALA A 60 -10.50 -10.87 -7.92
C ALA A 60 -10.21 -9.37 -7.72
N GLU A 61 -9.39 -8.76 -8.58
CA GLU A 61 -9.11 -7.32 -8.50
C GLU A 61 -10.40 -6.49 -8.60
N CYS A 62 -11.27 -6.77 -9.58
CA CYS A 62 -12.54 -6.08 -9.74
C CYS A 62 -13.51 -6.41 -8.60
N PHE A 63 -13.63 -7.69 -8.26
CA PHE A 63 -14.57 -8.13 -7.22
C PHE A 63 -14.22 -7.53 -5.84
N ILE A 64 -12.94 -7.43 -5.50
CA ILE A 64 -12.48 -6.84 -4.25
C ILE A 64 -12.59 -5.31 -4.32
N MET A 65 -12.29 -4.70 -5.47
CA MET A 65 -12.53 -3.28 -5.66
C MET A 65 -14.00 -2.91 -5.40
N GLU A 66 -14.94 -3.66 -5.96
CA GLU A 66 -16.38 -3.45 -5.76
C GLU A 66 -16.78 -3.56 -4.29
N GLN A 67 -16.26 -4.55 -3.56
CA GLN A 67 -16.48 -4.69 -2.12
C GLN A 67 -15.95 -3.49 -1.34
N ILE A 68 -14.72 -3.05 -1.63
CA ILE A 68 -14.10 -1.91 -0.94
C ILE A 68 -14.88 -0.62 -1.25
N LEU A 69 -15.31 -0.42 -2.49
CA LEU A 69 -16.14 0.71 -2.90
C LEU A 69 -17.45 0.75 -2.10
N ALA A 70 -18.16 -0.38 -2.03
CA ALA A 70 -19.41 -0.50 -1.28
C ALA A 70 -19.19 -0.22 0.22
N LEU A 71 -18.13 -0.78 0.81
CA LEU A 71 -17.79 -0.57 2.21
C LEU A 71 -17.48 0.90 2.51
N LYS A 72 -16.66 1.56 1.69
CA LYS A 72 -16.33 2.97 1.90
C LYS A 72 -17.54 3.88 1.69
N ALA A 73 -18.46 3.52 0.78
CA ALA A 73 -19.73 4.21 0.65
C ALA A 73 -20.60 4.10 1.92
N LEU A 74 -20.63 2.93 2.56
CA LEU A 74 -21.32 2.74 3.84
C LEU A 74 -20.66 3.51 4.97
N VAL A 75 -19.32 3.55 5.03
CA VAL A 75 -18.58 4.35 6.03
C VAL A 75 -18.88 5.84 5.89
N LEU A 76 -18.91 6.36 4.65
CA LEU A 76 -19.34 7.73 4.37
C LEU A 76 -20.75 8.02 4.86
N GLN A 77 -21.63 7.04 4.71
CA GLN A 77 -23.01 7.18 5.17
C GLN A 77 -23.09 7.17 6.69
N ALA A 78 -22.38 6.27 7.36
CA ALA A 78 -22.31 6.21 8.82
C ALA A 78 -21.77 7.52 9.43
N GLU A 79 -20.78 8.15 8.77
CA GLU A 79 -20.26 9.46 9.18
C GLU A 79 -21.32 10.56 9.08
N LYS A 80 -22.13 10.58 8.01
CA LYS A 80 -23.27 11.51 7.89
C LYS A 80 -24.34 11.24 8.94
N ASP A 81 -24.56 9.98 9.27
CA ASP A 81 -25.51 9.55 10.29
C ASP A 81 -24.94 9.74 11.71
N SER A 82 -23.76 10.38 11.84
CA SER A 82 -23.09 10.70 13.11
C SER A 82 -22.85 9.47 13.99
N ILE A 83 -22.63 8.31 13.36
CA ILE A 83 -22.26 7.07 14.04
C ILE A 83 -20.75 7.13 14.28
N ILE A 84 -20.38 7.57 15.48
CA ILE A 84 -18.99 7.60 15.97
C ILE A 84 -18.81 6.40 16.89
N ILE A 85 -17.76 5.62 16.65
CA ILE A 85 -17.36 4.52 17.53
C ILE A 85 -16.20 5.02 18.37
N GLU A 86 -16.38 5.02 19.69
CA GLU A 86 -15.33 5.37 20.64
C GLU A 86 -14.40 4.17 20.87
N ASP A 87 -13.12 4.42 21.16
CA ASP A 87 -12.14 3.34 21.37
C ASP A 87 -12.56 2.38 22.51
N SER A 88 -13.27 2.90 23.53
CA SER A 88 -13.78 2.11 24.65
C SER A 88 -14.86 1.08 24.26
N GLU A 89 -15.43 1.16 23.07
CA GLU A 89 -16.43 0.21 22.57
C GLU A 89 -15.81 -0.95 21.76
N ILE A 90 -14.50 -0.91 21.51
CA ILE A 90 -13.76 -1.88 20.69
C ILE A 90 -13.04 -2.93 21.57
N ASP A 91 -12.70 -2.58 22.81
CA ASP A 91 -12.04 -3.42 23.82
C ASP A 91 -12.97 -4.47 24.47
#